data_AF-A0A2S5PBK5-F1
#
_entry.id   AF-A0A2S5PBK5-F1
#
_cell.length_a   1.000
_cell.length_b   1.000
_cell.length_c   1.000
_cell.angle_alpha   90.00
_cell.angle_beta   90.00
_cell.angle_gamma   90.00
#
_symmetry.space_group_name_H-M   'P 1'
#
loop_
_entity.id
_entity.type
_entity.pdbx_description
1 polymer ?
#
loop_
_entity_poly.entity_id
_entity_poly.type
_entity_poly.pdbx_seq_one_letter_code
_entity_poly.pdbx_strand_id
1 'polypeptide(L)'
;MRALEVKISHIQRMLHESGGRLHDAHLLDSSIDKRSDSSSIIKVLAFEVLLKCALYANDTVWTAQIGHDYCKLWNLLPQECQTFAVEKAAHRRPGKTDFTDIEALLTDFNRVFTRARYYYDFYEGKTLGEQTEIGNNWIQRGADLSEAKIRYRPHEIFCLTEAMMLYLDERLKGFISQREALKSE
;
A
#
# COMPACT_ATOMS: atom_id res chain seq x y z
N MET A 1 -22.79 -15.78 -16.92
CA MET A 1 -23.36 -15.29 -15.64
C MET A 1 -22.51 -15.66 -14.42
N ARG A 2 -22.35 -16.95 -14.08
CA ARG A 2 -21.60 -17.40 -12.87
C ARG A 2 -20.18 -16.83 -12.73
N ALA A 3 -19.39 -16.80 -13.80
CA ALA A 3 -18.02 -16.28 -13.77
C ALA A 3 -17.95 -14.79 -13.37
N LEU A 4 -18.86 -13.98 -13.89
CA LEU A 4 -18.95 -12.55 -13.57
C LEU A 4 -19.38 -12.32 -12.11
N GLU A 5 -20.32 -13.12 -11.60
CA GLU A 5 -20.72 -13.07 -10.19
C GLU A 5 -19.58 -13.43 -9.24
N VAL A 6 -18.80 -14.46 -9.59
CA VAL A 6 -17.60 -14.84 -8.83
C VAL A 6 -16.58 -13.69 -8.83
N LYS A 7 -16.35 -13.06 -9.99
CA LYS A 7 -15.41 -11.93 -10.12
C LYS A 7 -15.84 -10.74 -9.26
N ILE A 8 -17.10 -10.31 -9.35
CA ILE A 8 -17.69 -9.24 -8.53
C ILE A 8 -17.51 -9.55 -7.04
N SER A 9 -17.92 -10.75 -6.62
CA SER A 9 -17.84 -11.15 -5.22
C SER A 9 -16.40 -11.20 -4.70
N HIS A 10 -15.44 -11.61 -5.54
CA HIS A 10 -14.03 -11.64 -5.18
C HIS A 10 -13.46 -10.23 -4.99
N ILE A 11 -13.75 -9.30 -5.91
CA ILE A 11 -13.34 -7.90 -5.80
C ILE A 11 -13.93 -7.28 -4.53
N GLN A 12 -15.22 -7.50 -4.23
CA GLN A 12 -15.86 -7.00 -3.03
C GLN A 12 -15.20 -7.51 -1.74
N ARG A 13 -14.82 -8.80 -1.67
CA ARG A 13 -14.10 -9.34 -0.53
C ARG A 13 -12.74 -8.67 -0.34
N MET A 14 -11.98 -8.48 -1.41
CA MET A 14 -10.66 -7.84 -1.33
C MET A 14 -10.75 -6.37 -0.92
N LEU A 15 -11.75 -5.64 -1.44
CA LEU A 15 -12.02 -4.26 -1.02
C LEU A 15 -12.41 -4.18 0.46
N HIS A 16 -13.27 -5.08 0.93
CA HIS A 16 -13.64 -5.17 2.34
C HIS A 16 -12.43 -5.48 3.24
N GLU A 17 -11.61 -6.44 2.83
CA GLU A 17 -10.39 -6.89 3.52
C GLU A 17 -9.33 -5.77 3.62
N SER A 18 -9.18 -4.97 2.55
CA SER A 18 -8.33 -3.77 2.56
C SER A 18 -8.91 -2.67 3.46
N GLY A 19 -10.22 -2.39 3.35
CA GLY A 19 -10.90 -1.40 4.18
C GLY A 19 -10.81 -1.71 5.69
N GLY A 20 -10.97 -2.98 6.07
CA GLY A 20 -10.77 -3.44 7.44
C GLY A 20 -9.38 -3.15 7.97
N ARG A 21 -8.32 -3.43 7.18
CA ARG A 21 -6.94 -3.08 7.55
C ARG A 21 -6.73 -1.59 7.72
N LEU A 22 -7.28 -0.77 6.83
CA LEU A 22 -7.17 0.70 6.96
C LEU A 22 -7.87 1.20 8.22
N HIS A 23 -9.02 0.62 8.57
CA HIS A 23 -9.71 0.90 9.81
C HIS A 23 -8.85 0.53 11.03
N ASP A 24 -8.29 -0.68 11.06
CA ASP A 24 -7.42 -1.12 12.16
C ASP A 24 -6.17 -0.25 12.29
N ALA A 25 -5.53 0.09 11.17
CA ALA A 25 -4.40 1.00 11.15
C ALA A 25 -4.76 2.39 11.69
N HIS A 26 -5.95 2.89 11.39
CA HIS A 26 -6.45 4.17 11.91
C HIS A 26 -6.69 4.13 13.43
N LEU A 27 -7.27 3.05 13.95
CA LEU A 27 -7.44 2.84 15.39
C LEU A 27 -6.08 2.83 16.11
N LEU A 28 -5.09 2.14 15.55
CA LEU A 28 -3.74 2.08 16.11
C LEU A 28 -3.03 3.44 16.05
N ASP A 29 -3.20 4.22 14.98
CA ASP A 29 -2.64 5.57 14.89
C ASP A 29 -3.27 6.56 15.86
N SER A 30 -4.53 6.31 16.23
CA SER A 30 -5.30 7.17 17.15
C SER A 30 -5.13 6.74 18.61
N SER A 31 -4.42 5.64 18.88
CA SER A 31 -4.14 5.17 20.23
C SER A 31 -3.16 6.09 20.95
N ILE A 32 -3.51 6.47 22.18
CA ILE A 32 -2.65 7.27 23.07
C ILE A 32 -1.45 6.43 23.55
N ASP A 33 -1.57 5.10 23.59
CA ASP A 33 -0.51 4.15 23.97
C ASP A 33 0.09 3.48 22.73
N LYS A 34 0.39 4.25 21.68
CA LYS A 34 1.08 3.75 20.49
C LYS A 34 2.53 3.39 20.83
N ARG A 35 2.86 2.09 20.80
CA ARG A 35 4.19 1.55 21.17
C ARG A 35 5.03 1.04 20.00
N SER A 36 4.45 1.00 18.80
CA SER A 36 5.10 0.43 17.62
C SER A 36 4.61 1.09 16.33
N ASP A 37 5.28 0.74 15.23
CA ASP A 37 4.93 1.17 13.88
C ASP A 37 3.94 0.21 13.19
N SER A 38 3.18 -0.56 13.97
CA SER A 38 2.24 -1.56 13.46
C SER A 38 1.19 -0.96 12.51
N SER A 39 0.72 0.26 12.76
CA SER A 39 -0.23 0.94 11.87
C SER A 39 0.35 1.15 10.46
N SER A 40 1.63 1.53 10.35
CA SER A 40 2.30 1.71 9.06
C SER A 40 2.41 0.39 8.29
N ILE A 41 2.73 -0.70 8.98
CA ILE A 41 2.80 -2.04 8.38
C ILE A 41 1.44 -2.47 7.84
N ILE A 42 0.37 -2.24 8.61
CA ILE A 42 -1.00 -2.60 8.21
C ILE A 42 -1.47 -1.76 7.02
N LYS A 43 -1.13 -0.47 6.93
CA LYS A 43 -1.43 0.36 5.75
C LYS A 43 -0.77 -0.17 4.49
N VAL A 44 0.49 -0.57 4.57
CA VAL A 44 1.22 -1.16 3.45
C VAL A 44 0.58 -2.49 3.02
N LEU A 45 0.15 -3.31 3.98
CA LEU A 45 -0.59 -4.54 3.67
C LEU A 45 -1.95 -4.26 3.04
N ALA A 46 -2.69 -3.25 3.49
CA ALA A 46 -3.95 -2.84 2.88
C ALA A 46 -3.75 -2.43 1.41
N PHE A 47 -2.66 -1.71 1.11
CA PHE A 47 -2.28 -1.36 -0.25
C PHE A 47 -1.90 -2.59 -1.09
N GLU A 48 -1.17 -3.56 -0.53
CA GLU A 48 -0.87 -4.83 -1.22
C GLU A 48 -2.15 -5.57 -1.66
N VAL A 49 -3.18 -5.60 -0.79
CA VAL A 49 -4.48 -6.17 -1.13
C VAL A 49 -5.12 -5.43 -2.30
N LEU A 50 -5.02 -4.10 -2.36
CA LEU A 50 -5.56 -3.30 -3.48
C LEU A 50 -4.80 -3.54 -4.78
N LEU A 51 -3.45 -3.67 -4.75
CA LEU A 51 -2.67 -4.02 -5.93
C LEU A 51 -3.11 -5.37 -6.51
N LYS A 52 -3.24 -6.38 -5.65
CA LYS A 52 -3.73 -7.71 -6.06
C LYS A 52 -5.17 -7.66 -6.56
N CYS A 53 -6.02 -6.84 -5.94
CA CYS A 53 -7.40 -6.65 -6.37
C CYS A 53 -7.45 -6.02 -7.78
N ALA A 54 -6.58 -5.07 -8.08
CA ALA A 54 -6.51 -4.43 -9.39
C ALA A 54 -5.96 -5.37 -10.46
N LEU A 55 -4.97 -6.22 -10.14
CA LEU A 55 -4.52 -7.29 -11.03
C LEU A 55 -5.67 -8.26 -11.34
N TYR A 56 -6.40 -8.70 -10.31
CA TYR A 56 -7.56 -9.59 -10.48
C TYR A 56 -8.68 -8.94 -11.30
N ALA A 57 -9.00 -7.67 -11.04
CA ALA A 57 -10.03 -6.94 -11.79
C ALA A 57 -9.67 -6.77 -13.27
N ASN A 58 -8.39 -6.79 -13.61
CA ASN A 58 -7.86 -6.70 -14.98
C ASN A 58 -7.51 -8.05 -15.59
N ASP A 59 -7.88 -9.16 -14.95
CA ASP A 59 -7.57 -10.53 -15.41
C ASP A 59 -6.06 -10.77 -15.59
N THR A 60 -5.22 -9.99 -14.91
CA THR A 60 -3.77 -10.18 -14.89
C THR A 60 -3.42 -11.32 -13.93
N VAL A 61 -2.67 -12.30 -14.41
CA VAL A 61 -2.20 -13.43 -13.60
C VAL A 61 -0.93 -13.05 -12.83
N TRP A 62 -0.87 -13.39 -11.55
CA TRP A 62 0.34 -13.30 -10.74
C TRP A 62 0.55 -14.58 -9.92
N THR A 63 1.78 -14.81 -9.46
CA THR A 63 2.12 -15.96 -8.61
C THR A 63 2.25 -15.54 -7.14
N ALA A 64 2.02 -16.48 -6.22
CA ALA A 64 2.20 -16.22 -4.79
C ALA A 64 3.64 -15.82 -4.43
N GLN A 65 4.65 -16.31 -5.16
CA GLN A 65 6.06 -15.95 -4.96
C GLN A 65 6.37 -14.48 -5.28
N ILE A 66 5.65 -13.88 -6.23
CA ILE A 66 5.74 -12.45 -6.55
C ILE A 66 4.80 -11.63 -5.64
N GLY A 67 3.94 -12.31 -4.88
CA GLY A 67 2.81 -11.73 -4.17
C GLY A 67 3.13 -10.72 -3.07
N HIS A 68 4.40 -10.49 -2.72
CA HIS A 68 4.80 -9.49 -1.70
C HIS A 68 5.79 -8.45 -2.22
N ASP A 69 6.12 -8.51 -3.51
CA ASP A 69 7.04 -7.57 -4.15
C ASP A 69 6.23 -6.43 -4.78
N TYR A 70 6.14 -5.31 -4.08
CA TYR A 70 5.32 -4.16 -4.45
C TYR A 70 5.69 -3.59 -5.82
N CYS A 71 6.98 -3.54 -6.17
CA CYS A 71 7.42 -3.09 -7.49
C CYS A 71 6.95 -4.05 -8.59
N LYS A 72 7.11 -5.36 -8.38
CA LYS A 72 6.64 -6.34 -9.37
C LYS A 72 5.11 -6.33 -9.51
N LEU A 73 4.38 -6.25 -8.40
CA LEU A 73 2.92 -6.16 -8.44
C LEU A 73 2.45 -4.90 -9.18
N TRP A 74 3.09 -3.76 -8.91
CA TRP A 74 2.80 -2.51 -9.60
C TRP A 74 3.07 -2.60 -11.10
N ASN A 75 4.24 -3.13 -11.49
CA ASN A 75 4.64 -3.26 -12.90
C ASN A 75 3.78 -4.25 -13.70
N LEU A 76 3.07 -5.15 -13.02
CA LEU A 76 2.09 -6.04 -13.65
C LEU A 76 0.74 -5.36 -13.90
N LEU A 77 0.46 -4.22 -13.26
CA LEU A 77 -0.78 -3.48 -13.52
C LEU A 77 -0.79 -2.92 -14.94
N PRO A 78 -1.95 -2.90 -15.62
CA PRO A 78 -2.08 -2.17 -16.88
C PRO A 78 -1.67 -0.71 -16.73
N GLN A 79 -1.06 -0.14 -17.77
CA GLN A 79 -0.59 1.26 -17.75
C GLN A 79 -1.70 2.25 -17.37
N GLU A 80 -2.93 2.00 -17.83
CA GLU A 80 -4.12 2.80 -17.47
C GLU A 80 -4.35 2.86 -15.94
N CYS A 81 -4.15 1.74 -15.24
CA CYS A 81 -4.33 1.66 -13.79
C CYS A 81 -3.22 2.40 -13.07
N GLN A 82 -1.96 2.24 -13.52
CA GLN A 82 -0.82 2.94 -12.94
C GLN A 82 -0.95 4.45 -13.10
N THR A 83 -1.27 4.91 -14.32
CA THR A 83 -1.47 6.33 -14.62
C THR A 83 -2.62 6.89 -13.79
N PHE A 84 -3.79 6.22 -13.76
CA PHE A 84 -4.93 6.65 -12.94
C PHE A 84 -4.54 6.78 -11.47
N ALA A 85 -3.85 5.79 -10.92
CA ALA A 85 -3.49 5.77 -9.51
C ALA A 85 -2.55 6.93 -9.15
N VAL A 86 -1.49 7.17 -9.94
CA VAL A 86 -0.54 8.26 -9.72
C VAL A 86 -1.21 9.62 -9.88
N GLU A 87 -1.99 9.82 -10.95
CA GLU A 87 -2.68 11.10 -11.19
C GLU A 87 -3.68 11.42 -10.08
N LYS A 88 -4.52 10.47 -9.67
CA LYS A 88 -5.48 10.69 -8.58
C LYS A 88 -4.79 10.88 -7.24
N ALA A 89 -3.73 10.14 -6.96
CA ALA A 89 -2.96 10.28 -5.74
C ALA A 89 -2.28 11.67 -5.64
N ALA A 90 -1.67 12.15 -6.74
CA ALA A 90 -1.01 13.45 -6.80
C ALA A 90 -1.96 14.62 -6.51
N HIS A 91 -3.20 14.55 -6.99
CA HIS A 91 -4.21 15.59 -6.74
C HIS A 91 -4.78 15.57 -5.32
N ARG A 92 -4.62 14.46 -4.58
CA ARG A 92 -5.28 14.30 -3.27
C ARG A 92 -4.66 15.17 -2.19
N ARG A 93 -3.34 15.36 -2.21
CA ARG A 93 -2.60 16.21 -1.26
C ARG A 93 -1.46 16.97 -1.96
N PRO A 94 -1.78 18.01 -2.75
CA PRO A 94 -0.78 18.76 -3.50
C PRO A 94 0.33 19.31 -2.58
N GLY A 95 1.59 19.12 -2.99
CA GLY A 95 2.77 19.59 -2.23
C GLY A 95 3.10 18.81 -0.96
N LYS A 96 2.41 17.70 -0.67
CA LYS A 96 2.67 16.82 0.49
C LYS A 96 3.11 15.41 0.10
N THR A 97 3.16 15.12 -1.18
CA THR A 97 3.51 13.81 -1.74
C THR A 97 4.45 13.99 -2.91
N ASP A 98 5.36 13.04 -3.07
CA ASP A 98 6.22 12.92 -4.24
C ASP A 98 6.05 11.55 -4.90
N PHE A 99 5.56 11.57 -6.15
CA PHE A 99 5.37 10.38 -6.98
C PHE A 99 6.29 10.36 -8.20
N THR A 100 7.32 11.22 -8.24
CA THR A 100 8.27 11.27 -9.36
C THR A 100 9.07 9.98 -9.50
N ASP A 101 9.35 9.31 -8.39
CA ASP A 101 10.01 8.00 -8.34
C ASP A 101 9.14 6.98 -7.60
N ILE A 102 8.18 6.42 -8.34
CA ILE A 102 7.25 5.40 -7.81
C ILE A 102 7.98 4.13 -7.39
N GLU A 103 9.08 3.76 -8.06
CA GLU A 103 9.83 2.54 -7.73
C GLU A 103 10.55 2.68 -6.38
N ALA A 104 11.14 3.85 -6.10
CA ALA A 104 11.73 4.12 -4.79
C ALA A 104 10.67 4.11 -3.69
N LEU A 105 9.47 4.63 -3.97
CA LEU A 105 8.35 4.61 -3.03
C LEU A 105 7.88 3.18 -2.72
N LEU A 106 7.69 2.35 -3.74
CA LEU A 106 7.29 0.95 -3.59
C LEU A 106 8.39 0.12 -2.90
N THR A 107 9.66 0.47 -3.13
CA THR A 107 10.80 -0.10 -2.40
C THR A 107 10.75 0.27 -0.91
N ASP A 108 10.43 1.52 -0.58
CA ASP A 108 10.23 1.95 0.81
C ASP A 108 9.08 1.15 1.46
N PHE A 109 7.95 0.97 0.78
CA PHE A 109 6.83 0.16 1.28
C PHE A 109 7.23 -1.30 1.52
N ASN A 110 7.95 -1.91 0.58
CA ASN A 110 8.47 -3.27 0.76
C ASN A 110 9.38 -3.35 2.00
N ARG A 111 10.25 -2.37 2.23
CA ARG A 111 11.08 -2.30 3.43
C ARG A 111 10.25 -2.13 4.71
N VAL A 112 9.22 -1.29 4.70
CA VAL A 112 8.30 -1.16 5.84
C VAL A 112 7.67 -2.51 6.16
N PHE A 113 7.12 -3.22 5.18
CA PHE A 113 6.50 -4.52 5.39
C PHE A 113 7.49 -5.57 5.88
N THR A 114 8.67 -5.65 5.27
CA THR A 114 9.62 -6.74 5.52
C THR A 114 10.50 -6.51 6.75
N ARG A 115 10.99 -5.28 6.95
CA ARG A 115 12.01 -4.93 7.94
C ARG A 115 11.46 -4.22 9.18
N ALA A 116 10.43 -3.38 9.08
CA ALA A 116 9.94 -2.65 10.25
C ALA A 116 9.34 -3.57 11.33
N ARG A 117 8.98 -4.82 10.96
CA ARG A 117 8.56 -5.88 11.90
C ARG A 117 9.66 -6.29 12.88
N TYR A 118 10.92 -6.14 12.49
CA TYR A 118 12.09 -6.59 13.24
C TYR A 118 13.09 -5.44 13.37
N TYR A 119 12.65 -4.31 13.94
CA TYR A 119 13.48 -3.10 14.03
C TYR A 119 14.80 -3.35 14.79
N TYR A 120 14.82 -4.33 15.71
CA TYR A 120 16.02 -4.74 16.43
C TYR A 120 17.11 -5.33 15.51
N ASP A 121 16.76 -5.92 14.36
CA ASP A 121 17.72 -6.48 13.40
C ASP A 121 18.67 -5.41 12.83
N PHE A 122 18.24 -4.14 12.79
CA PHE A 122 19.11 -3.04 12.32
C PHE A 122 20.28 -2.74 13.26
N TYR A 123 20.19 -3.23 14.50
CA TYR A 123 21.12 -2.95 15.59
C TYR A 123 21.68 -4.24 16.16
N GLU A 124 21.78 -5.30 15.35
CA GLU A 124 22.41 -6.54 15.76
C GLU A 124 23.83 -6.28 16.31
N GLY A 125 24.12 -6.84 17.49
CA GLY A 125 25.38 -6.61 18.21
C GLY A 125 25.50 -5.25 18.89
N LYS A 126 24.42 -4.45 18.95
CA LYS A 126 24.37 -3.17 19.66
C LYS A 126 23.51 -3.24 20.91
N THR A 127 23.91 -2.47 21.91
CA THR A 127 23.09 -2.19 23.10
C THR A 127 22.03 -1.13 22.82
N LEU A 128 21.01 -1.02 23.68
CA LEU A 128 20.00 0.04 23.59
C LEU A 128 20.60 1.46 23.70
N GLY A 129 21.68 1.60 24.48
CA GLY A 129 22.41 2.86 24.61
C GLY A 129 23.07 3.28 23.29
N GLU A 130 23.78 2.36 22.65
CA GLU A 130 24.40 2.60 21.33
C GLU A 130 23.34 2.88 20.25
N GLN A 131 22.22 2.17 20.26
CA GLN A 131 21.10 2.46 19.35
C GLN A 131 20.60 3.90 19.52
N THR A 132 20.42 4.34 20.77
CA THR A 132 19.99 5.72 21.08
C THR A 132 21.02 6.74 20.60
N GLU A 133 22.31 6.46 20.81
CA GLU A 133 23.40 7.34 20.37
C GLU A 133 23.48 7.46 18.85
N ILE A 134 23.29 6.36 18.11
CA ILE A 134 23.21 6.38 16.63
C ILE A 134 22.09 7.32 16.17
N GLY A 135 20.91 7.25 16.80
CA GLY A 135 19.78 8.13 16.49
C GLY A 135 20.08 9.61 16.79
N ASN A 136 20.65 9.89 17.95
CA ASN A 136 21.02 11.27 18.34
C ASN A 136 22.07 11.85 17.39
N ASN A 137 23.10 11.08 17.03
CA ASN A 137 24.14 11.50 16.10
C ASN A 137 23.56 11.78 14.70
N TRP A 138 22.58 10.98 14.24
CA TRP A 138 21.89 11.22 12.98
C TRP A 138 21.13 12.55 12.98
N ILE A 139 20.43 12.88 14.07
CA ILE A 139 19.73 14.17 14.23
C ILE A 139 20.74 15.33 14.30
N GLN A 140 21.78 15.20 15.13
CA GLN A 140 22.76 16.28 15.36
C GLN A 140 23.50 16.70 14.09
N ARG A 141 23.80 15.76 13.20
CA ARG A 141 24.46 16.07 11.92
C ARG A 141 23.52 16.55 10.83
N GLY A 142 22.22 16.68 11.11
CA GLY A 142 21.20 17.02 10.10
C GLY A 142 21.18 16.03 8.94
N ALA A 143 21.32 14.74 9.24
CA ALA A 143 21.46 13.71 8.22
C ALA A 143 20.25 13.64 7.29
N ASP A 144 20.51 13.27 6.04
CA ASP A 144 19.49 13.22 5.00
C ASP A 144 18.51 12.06 5.23
N LEU A 145 17.24 12.25 4.85
CA LEU A 145 16.20 11.23 4.96
C LEU A 145 16.51 9.97 4.13
N SER A 146 17.32 10.08 3.07
CA SER A 146 17.81 8.95 2.28
C SER A 146 18.70 7.99 3.07
N GLU A 147 19.30 8.44 4.17
CA GLU A 147 20.11 7.60 5.06
C GLU A 147 19.26 6.78 6.05
N ALA A 148 17.97 7.09 6.18
CA ALA A 148 17.08 6.39 7.09
C ALA A 148 16.94 4.92 6.71
N LYS A 149 17.04 4.04 7.72
CA LYS A 149 16.88 2.58 7.53
C LYS A 149 15.46 2.22 7.06
N ILE A 150 14.47 2.99 7.52
CA ILE A 150 13.06 2.87 7.14
C ILE A 150 12.52 4.26 6.82
N ARG A 151 11.78 4.38 5.71
CA ARG A 151 11.05 5.57 5.32
C ARG A 151 9.57 5.20 5.18
N TYR A 152 8.71 5.80 5.99
CA TYR A 152 7.30 5.39 6.10
C TYR A 152 6.37 5.99 5.03
N ARG A 153 6.74 7.12 4.42
CA ARG A 153 6.00 7.75 3.30
C ARG A 153 4.47 7.81 3.53
N PRO A 154 4.02 8.36 4.67
CA PRO A 154 2.64 8.20 5.13
C PRO A 154 1.60 8.92 4.26
N HIS A 155 1.98 10.01 3.60
CA HIS A 155 1.08 10.72 2.69
C HIS A 155 0.95 10.00 1.36
N GLU A 156 2.06 9.47 0.84
CA GLU A 156 2.08 8.74 -0.42
C GLU A 156 1.27 7.44 -0.34
N ILE A 157 1.46 6.64 0.71
CA ILE A 157 0.67 5.40 0.89
C ILE A 157 -0.81 5.70 1.03
N PHE A 158 -1.18 6.76 1.76
CA PHE A 158 -2.56 7.20 1.91
C PHE A 158 -3.18 7.57 0.55
N CYS A 159 -2.50 8.46 -0.20
CA CYS A 159 -3.00 8.94 -1.47
C CYS A 159 -3.10 7.83 -2.54
N LEU A 160 -2.12 6.92 -2.61
CA LEU A 160 -2.16 5.76 -3.51
C LEU A 160 -3.28 4.79 -3.14
N THR A 161 -3.47 4.53 -1.84
CA THR A 161 -4.54 3.65 -1.36
C THR A 161 -5.91 4.20 -1.75
N GLU A 162 -6.17 5.48 -1.49
CA GLU A 162 -7.43 6.14 -1.87
C GLU A 162 -7.65 6.11 -3.40
N ALA A 163 -6.61 6.37 -4.18
CA ALA A 163 -6.68 6.32 -5.64
C ALA A 163 -7.00 4.92 -6.16
N MET A 164 -6.38 3.88 -5.59
CA MET A 164 -6.65 2.49 -5.95
C MET A 164 -8.05 2.04 -5.56
N MET A 165 -8.55 2.47 -4.40
CA MET A 165 -9.94 2.22 -4.00
C MET A 165 -10.94 2.83 -4.99
N LEU A 166 -10.69 4.08 -5.43
CA LEU A 166 -11.52 4.74 -6.42
C LEU A 166 -11.52 4.00 -7.76
N TYR A 167 -10.34 3.63 -8.26
CA TYR A 167 -10.21 2.84 -9.50
C TYR A 167 -11.02 1.54 -9.43
N LEU A 168 -10.89 0.81 -8.32
CA LEU A 168 -11.57 -0.47 -8.13
C LEU A 168 -13.08 -0.32 -7.97
N ASP A 169 -13.55 0.75 -7.35
CA ASP A 169 -14.98 1.06 -7.26
C ASP A 169 -15.58 1.34 -8.65
N GLU A 170 -14.89 2.10 -9.50
CA GLU A 170 -15.30 2.33 -10.89
C GLU A 170 -15.35 1.02 -11.70
N ARG A 171 -14.34 0.16 -11.56
CA ARG A 171 -14.31 -1.16 -12.21
C ARG A 171 -15.43 -2.06 -11.71
N LEU A 172 -15.67 -2.09 -10.41
CA LEU A 172 -16.74 -2.89 -9.79
C LEU A 172 -18.12 -2.46 -10.31
N LYS A 173 -18.38 -1.16 -10.38
CA LYS A 173 -19.60 -0.60 -10.98
C LYS A 173 -19.77 -1.07 -12.43
N GLY A 174 -18.71 -1.03 -13.23
CA GLY A 174 -18.71 -1.55 -14.60
C GLY A 174 -19.13 -3.02 -14.69
N PHE A 175 -18.58 -3.89 -13.83
CA PHE A 175 -18.96 -5.31 -13.80
C PHE A 175 -20.40 -5.54 -13.34
N ILE A 176 -20.90 -4.74 -12.39
CA ILE A 176 -22.28 -4.80 -11.93
C ILE A 176 -23.25 -4.43 -13.05
N SER A 177 -22.99 -3.33 -13.77
CA SER A 177 -23.80 -2.91 -14.92
C SER A 177 -23.79 -3.97 -16.03
N GLN A 178 -22.63 -4.57 -16.32
CA GLN A 178 -22.53 -5.67 -17.29
C GLN A 178 -23.40 -6.87 -16.89
N ARG A 179 -23.42 -7.23 -15.60
CA ARG A 179 -24.26 -8.32 -15.09
C ARG A 179 -25.74 -8.01 -15.24
N GLU A 180 -26.16 -6.77 -15.03
CA GLU A 180 -27.56 -6.34 -15.14
C GLU A 180 -28.06 -6.35 -16.59
N ALA A 181 -27.22 -5.92 -17.53
CA ALA A 181 -27.51 -6.03 -18.96
C ALA A 181 -27.76 -7.50 -19.37
N LEU A 182 -26.86 -8.41 -18.95
CA LEU A 182 -26.97 -9.85 -19.22
C LEU A 182 -28.16 -10.56 -18.56
N LYS A 183 -28.85 -9.93 -17.60
CA LYS A 183 -30.09 -10.45 -17.01
C LYS A 183 -31.34 -9.99 -17.75
N SER A 184 -31.21 -8.93 -18.55
CA SER A 184 -32.30 -8.33 -19.31
C SER A 184 -32.41 -8.91 -20.73
N GLU A 185 -31.41 -9.69 -21.15
CA GLU A 185 -31.37 -10.53 -22.36
C GLU A 185 -31.88 -11.95 -22.06
#